data_AF-A0A7V4M0J2-F1
#
_entry.id   AF-A0A7V4M0J2-F1
#
_cell.length_a   1.000
_cell.length_b   1.000
_cell.length_c   1.000
_cell.angle_alpha   90.00
_cell.angle_beta   90.00
_cell.angle_gamma   90.00
#
_symmetry.space_group_name_H-M   'P 1'
#
loop_
_entity.id
_entity.type
_entity.pdbx_description
1 polymer ?
#
loop_
_entity_poly.entity_id
_entity_poly.type
_entity_poly.pdbx_seq_one_letter_code
_entity_poly.pdbx_strand_id
1 'polypeptide(L)'
;MKSRNERFRAPDEDVERRIGTIIARLSLEEKIRFLGGQHDPKDGGDTYGHKGAGIPPLKMSDASVGVHWWTDRSTTYPATIALAATWDTRLSYRMGSSIGRDARA
;
A
#
# COMPACT_ATOMS: atom_id res chain seq x y z
N MET A 1 1.69 -12.33 -16.36
CA MET A 1 0.37 -12.53 -15.69
C MET A 1 -0.75 -12.46 -16.74
N LYS A 2 -1.75 -13.35 -16.71
CA LYS A 2 -2.90 -13.32 -17.65
C LYS A 2 -4.19 -13.06 -16.86
N SER A 3 -5.03 -12.13 -17.34
CA SER A 3 -6.33 -11.81 -16.74
C SER A 3 -7.40 -11.75 -17.83
N ARG A 4 -8.64 -12.10 -17.49
CA ARG A 4 -9.82 -11.98 -18.37
C ARG A 4 -10.50 -10.62 -18.30
N ASN A 5 -10.02 -9.71 -17.46
CA ASN A 5 -10.58 -8.37 -17.32
C ASN A 5 -10.14 -7.48 -18.50
N GLU A 6 -11.10 -6.88 -19.21
CA GLU A 6 -10.85 -6.03 -20.39
C GLU A 6 -10.02 -4.77 -20.09
N ARG A 7 -10.02 -4.32 -18.83
CA ARG A 7 -9.21 -3.17 -18.37
C ARG A 7 -7.86 -3.59 -17.79
N PHE A 8 -7.58 -4.89 -17.72
CA PHE A 8 -6.29 -5.35 -17.24
C PHE A 8 -5.20 -4.95 -18.22
N ARG A 9 -4.20 -4.23 -17.71
CA ARG A 9 -2.94 -4.02 -18.41
C ARG A 9 -1.91 -4.96 -17.80
N ALA A 10 -1.26 -5.74 -18.66
CA ALA A 10 -0.14 -6.54 -18.22
C ALA A 10 0.92 -5.62 -17.60
N PRO A 11 1.63 -6.09 -16.55
CA PRO A 11 2.77 -5.36 -16.02
C PRO A 11 3.80 -5.09 -17.11
N ASP A 12 4.49 -3.97 -16.98
CA ASP A 12 5.59 -3.58 -17.86
C ASP A 12 6.70 -4.64 -17.86
N GLU A 13 7.20 -5.03 -19.04
CA GLU A 13 8.18 -6.11 -19.17
C GLU A 13 9.53 -5.78 -18.51
N ASP A 14 9.95 -4.51 -18.49
CA ASP A 14 11.16 -4.10 -17.79
C ASP A 14 10.96 -4.22 -16.26
N VAL A 15 9.76 -3.88 -15.77
CA VAL A 15 9.41 -4.06 -14.35
C VAL A 15 9.45 -5.55 -13.97
N GLU A 16 8.85 -6.44 -14.78
CA GLU A 16 8.88 -7.88 -14.53
C GLU A 16 10.31 -8.45 -14.54
N ARG A 17 11.15 -8.02 -15.49
CA ARG A 17 12.56 -8.43 -15.54
C ARG A 17 13.33 -7.98 -14.30
N ARG A 18 13.08 -6.76 -13.82
CA ARG A 18 13.68 -6.22 -12.59
C ARG A 18 13.25 -7.03 -11.37
N ILE A 19 11.95 -7.33 -11.25
CA ILE A 19 11.40 -8.17 -10.18
C ILE A 19 12.06 -9.56 -10.21
N GLY A 20 12.11 -10.20 -11.37
CA GLY A 20 12.71 -11.53 -11.53
C GLY A 20 14.19 -11.56 -11.12
N THR A 21 14.96 -10.53 -11.48
CA THR A 21 16.38 -10.39 -11.10
C THR A 21 16.55 -10.27 -9.59
N ILE A 22 15.66 -9.53 -8.92
CA ILE A 22 15.69 -9.34 -7.47
C ILE A 22 15.32 -10.63 -6.75
N ILE A 23 14.18 -11.24 -7.10
CA ILE A 23 13.65 -12.43 -6.43
C ILE A 23 14.56 -13.66 -6.64
N ALA A 24 15.25 -13.76 -7.77
CA ALA A 24 16.18 -14.85 -8.04
C ALA A 24 17.38 -14.89 -7.07
N ARG A 25 17.72 -13.75 -6.45
CA ARG A 25 18.82 -13.63 -5.50
C ARG A 25 18.42 -13.96 -4.06
N LEU A 26 17.12 -14.11 -3.79
CA LEU A 26 16.60 -14.34 -2.45
C LEU A 26 16.49 -15.83 -2.13
N SER A 27 16.79 -16.19 -0.89
CA SER A 27 16.50 -17.51 -0.34
C SER A 27 14.98 -17.73 -0.21
N LEU A 28 14.57 -18.97 0.05
CA LEU A 28 13.17 -19.27 0.31
C LEU A 28 12.69 -18.58 1.60
N GLU A 29 13.52 -18.57 2.63
CA GLU A 29 13.24 -17.94 3.93
C GLU A 29 13.06 -16.43 3.79
N GLU A 30 13.93 -15.77 3.00
CA GLU A 30 13.81 -14.34 2.69
C GLU A 30 12.52 -14.04 1.94
N LYS A 31 12.10 -14.91 1.00
CA LYS A 31 10.81 -14.79 0.29
C LYS A 31 9.63 -14.96 1.24
N ILE A 32 9.67 -15.96 2.12
CA ILE A 32 8.60 -16.22 3.10
C ILE A 32 8.44 -15.03 4.04
N ARG A 33 9.54 -14.38 4.41
CA ARG A 33 9.51 -13.22 5.31
C ARG A 33 8.64 -12.07 4.77
N PHE A 34 8.58 -11.89 3.46
CA PHE A 34 7.72 -10.86 2.85
C PHE A 34 6.22 -11.14 2.95
N LEU A 35 5.80 -12.34 3.33
CA LEU A 35 4.38 -12.69 3.50
C LEU A 35 3.80 -12.21 4.84
N GLY A 36 4.64 -11.74 5.76
CA GLY A 36 4.23 -11.22 7.06
C GLY A 36 4.37 -9.70 7.18
N GLY A 37 3.74 -9.15 8.22
CA GLY A 37 3.97 -7.79 8.70
C GLY A 37 5.01 -7.77 9.83
N GLN A 38 5.68 -6.64 10.00
CA GLN A 38 6.51 -6.35 11.15
C GLN A 38 5.63 -6.18 12.39
N HIS A 39 6.05 -6.79 13.48
CA HIS A 39 5.38 -6.68 14.76
C HIS A 39 6.12 -5.64 15.63
N ASP A 40 6.15 -4.39 15.18
CA ASP A 40 6.60 -3.28 16.02
C ASP A 40 5.41 -2.73 16.84
N PRO A 41 5.46 -2.67 18.18
CA PRO A 41 4.37 -2.11 18.98
C PRO A 41 4.02 -0.64 18.69
N LYS A 42 4.92 0.11 18.05
CA LYS A 42 4.72 1.53 17.67
C LYS A 42 4.33 1.71 16.20
N ASP A 43 4.73 0.79 15.33
CA ASP A 43 4.58 0.84 13.86
C ASP A 43 4.05 -0.50 13.28
N GLY A 44 3.19 -1.19 14.04
CA GLY A 44 2.84 -2.62 13.92
C GLY A 44 2.00 -3.08 12.72
N GLY A 45 2.23 -2.52 11.54
CA GLY A 45 1.58 -2.90 10.30
C GLY A 45 2.49 -2.90 9.08
N ASP A 46 3.74 -2.46 9.21
CA ASP A 46 4.68 -2.30 8.09
C ASP A 46 5.08 -3.65 7.47
N THR A 47 5.40 -3.67 6.18
CA THR A 47 5.97 -4.88 5.57
C THR A 47 7.43 -5.06 5.97
N TYR A 48 7.97 -6.28 5.88
CA TYR A 48 9.41 -6.46 5.97
C TYR A 48 10.12 -5.86 4.75
N GLY A 49 11.24 -5.17 4.99
CA GLY A 49 12.20 -4.81 3.96
C GLY A 49 13.31 -5.85 3.80
N HIS A 50 14.14 -5.69 2.78
CA HIS A 50 15.34 -6.49 2.54
C HIS A 50 16.49 -5.64 2.00
N LYS A 51 17.38 -5.21 2.91
CA LYS A 51 18.49 -4.28 2.60
C LYS A 51 19.43 -4.84 1.51
N GLY A 52 19.76 -6.12 1.55
CA GLY A 52 20.64 -6.76 0.55
C GLY A 52 20.05 -6.80 -0.87
N ALA A 53 18.73 -6.68 -0.99
CA ALA A 53 18.02 -6.66 -2.27
C ALA A 53 17.54 -5.25 -2.65
N GLY A 54 17.86 -4.23 -1.84
CA GLY A 54 17.41 -2.86 -2.04
C GLY A 54 15.90 -2.65 -1.87
N ILE A 55 15.21 -3.56 -1.15
CA ILE A 55 13.76 -3.46 -0.92
C ILE A 55 13.53 -2.74 0.42
N PRO A 56 12.92 -1.54 0.43
CA PRO A 56 12.53 -0.90 1.68
C PRO A 56 11.28 -1.57 2.27
N PRO A 57 11.07 -1.50 3.59
CA PRO A 57 9.76 -1.79 4.17
C PRO A 57 8.74 -0.78 3.63
N LEU A 58 7.50 -1.24 3.42
CA LEU A 58 6.38 -0.37 3.12
C LEU A 58 5.73 0.05 4.44
N LYS A 59 5.65 1.36 4.65
CA LYS A 59 4.99 1.94 5.81
C LYS A 59 3.48 1.88 5.64
N MET A 60 2.76 1.35 6.62
CA MET A 60 1.33 1.07 6.54
C MET A 60 0.54 1.89 7.57
N SER A 61 -0.71 2.21 7.24
CA SER A 61 -1.68 2.82 8.15
C SER A 61 -3.08 2.44 7.74
N ASP A 62 -3.97 2.35 8.73
CA ASP A 62 -5.40 2.43 8.47
C ASP A 62 -5.76 3.84 7.99
N ALA A 63 -6.61 3.93 6.97
CA ALA A 63 -6.89 5.18 6.27
C ALA A 63 -8.37 5.32 5.86
N SER A 64 -9.29 4.70 6.59
CA SER A 64 -10.73 4.67 6.24
C SER A 64 -11.42 6.04 6.39
N VAL A 65 -11.03 6.82 7.40
CA VAL A 65 -11.59 8.15 7.72
C VAL A 65 -10.48 9.17 8.02
N GLY A 66 -9.29 8.95 7.48
CA GLY A 66 -8.06 9.68 7.83
C GLY A 66 -6.95 8.72 8.23
N VAL A 67 -5.70 9.20 8.22
CA VAL A 67 -4.50 8.43 8.60
C VAL A 67 -4.45 8.32 10.13
N HIS A 68 -4.40 7.09 10.64
CA HIS A 68 -4.57 6.83 12.07
C HIS A 68 -3.26 6.47 12.80
N TRP A 69 -2.20 6.13 12.08
CA TRP A 69 -0.94 5.65 12.67
C TRP A 69 0.19 6.62 12.38
N TRP A 70 1.24 6.63 13.23
CA TRP A 70 2.51 7.37 13.09
C TRP A 70 2.44 8.89 12.78
N THR A 71 1.25 9.48 12.79
CA THR A 71 1.02 10.92 12.64
C THR A 71 0.40 11.48 13.92
N ASP A 72 0.82 12.68 14.31
CA ASP A 72 0.20 13.41 15.42
C ASP A 72 -1.19 13.95 15.04
N ARG A 73 -1.42 14.22 13.74
CA ARG A 73 -2.65 14.84 13.23
C ARG A 73 -2.93 14.42 11.79
N SER A 74 -4.17 14.01 11.53
CA SER A 74 -4.71 13.80 10.18
C SER A 74 -6.07 14.50 10.07
N THR A 75 -6.47 14.82 8.85
CA THR A 75 -7.86 15.23 8.59
C THR A 75 -8.79 14.07 8.96
N THR A 76 -9.80 14.34 9.79
CA THR A 76 -10.86 13.37 10.11
C THR A 76 -12.02 13.55 9.14
N TYR A 77 -12.26 12.55 8.31
CA TYR A 77 -13.35 12.56 7.34
C TYR A 77 -14.61 11.91 7.92
N PRO A 78 -15.81 12.17 7.34
CA PRO A 78 -17.01 11.44 7.69
C PRO A 78 -16.83 9.92 7.50
N ALA A 79 -17.59 9.13 8.26
CA ALA A 79 -17.68 7.69 8.01
C ALA A 79 -18.00 7.41 6.54
N THR A 80 -17.40 6.37 5.97
CA THR A 80 -17.50 6.06 4.52
C THR A 80 -18.94 5.85 4.05
N ILE A 81 -19.86 5.47 4.95
CA ILE A 81 -21.30 5.39 4.65
C ILE A 81 -21.93 6.76 4.35
N ALA A 82 -21.48 7.83 5.01
CA ALA A 82 -21.93 9.18 4.73
C ALA A 82 -21.41 9.68 3.38
N LEU A 83 -20.15 9.34 3.03
CA LEU A 83 -19.61 9.60 1.70
C LEU A 83 -20.43 8.86 0.62
N ALA A 84 -20.76 7.58 0.86
CA ALA A 84 -21.57 6.79 -0.07
C ALA A 84 -22.98 7.39 -0.29
N ALA A 85 -23.60 7.92 0.78
CA ALA A 85 -24.91 8.56 0.71
C ALA A 85 -24.95 9.82 -0.19
N THR A 86 -23.80 10.40 -0.54
CA THR A 86 -23.73 11.53 -1.47
C THR A 86 -23.94 11.14 -2.94
N TRP A 87 -23.72 9.86 -3.29
CA TRP A 87 -23.70 9.37 -4.67
C TRP A 87 -22.72 10.14 -5.60
N ASP A 88 -21.74 10.86 -5.05
CA ASP A 88 -20.76 11.64 -5.82
C ASP A 88 -19.41 10.91 -5.89
N THR A 89 -19.16 10.27 -7.03
CA THR A 89 -17.90 9.57 -7.31
C THR A 89 -16.69 10.52 -7.41
N ARG A 90 -16.91 11.78 -7.79
CA ARG A 90 -15.85 12.80 -7.82
C ARG A 90 -15.48 13.22 -6.41
N LEU A 91 -16.45 13.35 -5.50
CA LEU A 91 -16.18 13.61 -4.08
C LEU A 91 -15.40 12.45 -3.45
N SER A 92 -15.78 11.21 -3.74
CA SER A 92 -15.04 10.02 -3.28
C SER A 92 -13.58 10.02 -3.74
N TYR A 93 -13.34 10.32 -5.02
CA TYR A 93 -11.97 10.46 -5.55
C TYR A 93 -11.18 11.56 -4.85
N ARG A 94 -11.80 12.73 -4.58
CA ARG A 94 -11.14 13.83 -3.87
C ARG A 94 -10.79 13.46 -2.43
N MET A 95 -11.69 12.80 -1.71
CA MET A 95 -11.42 12.31 -0.34
C MET A 95 -10.26 11.32 -0.34
N GLY A 96 -10.29 10.30 -1.21
CA GLY A 96 -9.18 9.32 -1.32
C GLY A 96 -7.85 9.97 -1.70
N SER A 97 -7.87 10.93 -2.63
CA SER A 97 -6.66 11.69 -3.03
C SER A 97 -6.11 12.56 -1.89
N SER A 98 -6.98 13.04 -1.00
CA SER A 98 -6.59 13.81 0.17
C SER A 98 -5.97 12.92 1.24
N ILE A 99 -6.60 11.78 1.53
CA ILE A 99 -6.03 10.75 2.42
C ILE A 99 -4.66 10.27 1.93
N GLY A 100 -4.50 10.05 0.61
CA GLY A 100 -3.22 9.64 0.03
C GLY A 100 -2.12 10.71 0.13
N ARG A 101 -2.48 12.00 0.12
CA ARG A 101 -1.52 13.09 0.38
C ARG A 101 -1.11 13.12 1.85
N ASP A 102 -2.08 13.01 2.76
CA ASP A 102 -1.82 12.95 4.20
C ASP A 102 -0.96 11.73 4.55
N ALA A 103 -1.17 10.58 3.87
CA ALA A 103 -0.39 9.36 4.08
C ALA A 103 1.06 9.43 3.55
N ARG A 104 1.37 10.37 2.65
CA ARG A 104 2.72 10.54 2.07
C ARG A 104 3.56 11.57 2.83
N ALA A 105 2.90 12.53 3.48
CA ALA A 105 3.53 13.66 4.15
C ALA A 105 4.42 13.21 5.32
#